data_AF-A0A8H5UPG7-F1
#
_entry.id   AF-A0A8H5UPG7-F1
#
_cell.length_a   1.000
_cell.length_b   1.000
_cell.length_c   1.000
_cell.angle_alpha   90.00
_cell.angle_beta   90.00
_cell.angle_gamma   90.00
#
_symmetry.space_group_name_H-M   'P 1'
#
loop_
_entity.id
_entity.type
_entity.pdbx_description
1 polymer ?
#
loop_
_entity_poly.entity_id
_entity_poly.type
_entity_poly.pdbx_seq_one_letter_code
_entity_poly.pdbx_strand_id
1 'polypeptide(L)'
;MSQLKNVLTKFTKAQDGDAEPQPETLISKPPPKPEMSVTPPRFLIIGAGSRGQNYAAAIDSVSNGVVVAVAEPLKFKRESLGRAHIWGDGSPAEGQSFHNWREFLAYEQDRRRRASSGEENVPEGVDGVFVCVLDEMHREVIVGLAPLGLHIMCEKPLACSLQDCIDMYKAMRSSQSTKIFSIGHVLRYSPHNIMLRKLLIEERVIGEISSAVHTEPVGWWHFTHSYVRGNWRNENTTAPSLLTKSCHDIDLLLWLLCSPEKPGQGEPHLPETVSSVGNLHLFKKSRKPKAAGSATNCMKCPLGDEGCKFSAKNIYLGPKLKGLQAGNTRWPVSIVVHDIEDYPSRQRKEEILIKALEEDYNDSTPKSEIQTRNWFGRCVFEADNNVCDDQFVTITWPESTKPSKTATLHMVAQTTKICERYSNFYGEHGEVHANSRRIIVEDFNTGEVKTYHPRVEDLGHGGGDLGLTRQFVMACDRVKNHDWQAPRAQDEFIGCTLEEVLRSHAMVFAAEEARLGRKVLDWEEWWNKAVEKQLET
;
A
#
# COMPACT_ATOMS: atom_id res chain seq x y z
N MET A 1 22.12 55.72 21.30
CA MET A 1 22.29 54.31 21.72
C MET A 1 21.25 53.89 22.78
N SER A 2 19.94 53.98 22.52
CA SER A 2 18.94 53.41 23.46
C SER A 2 17.61 52.97 22.82
N GLN A 3 17.58 52.68 21.51
CA GLN A 3 16.36 52.21 20.82
C GLN A 3 16.55 50.92 19.99
N LEU A 4 17.61 50.15 20.23
CA LEU A 4 17.90 48.91 19.49
C LEU A 4 18.04 47.65 20.36
N LYS A 5 17.52 47.67 21.60
CA LYS A 5 17.57 46.52 22.53
C LYS A 5 16.22 45.87 22.86
N ASN A 6 15.10 46.35 22.34
CA ASN A 6 13.76 45.82 22.67
C ASN A 6 13.10 44.95 21.60
N VAL A 7 13.80 44.61 20.51
CA VAL A 7 13.23 43.80 19.41
C VAL A 7 13.70 42.32 19.44
N LEU A 8 14.61 41.94 20.35
CA LEU A 8 15.27 40.62 20.32
C LEU A 8 15.00 39.70 21.53
N THR A 9 13.97 39.96 22.33
CA THR A 9 13.67 39.16 23.55
C THR A 9 12.24 38.60 23.64
N LYS A 10 11.54 38.43 22.50
CA LYS A 10 10.20 37.79 22.46
C LYS A 10 10.12 36.47 21.68
N PHE A 11 11.25 35.81 21.43
CA PHE A 11 11.27 34.44 20.86
C PHE A 11 11.91 33.46 21.84
N THR A 12 11.28 33.23 23.00
CA THR A 12 11.51 32.06 23.86
C THR A 12 10.52 32.08 25.01
N LYS A 13 9.37 31.43 24.79
CA LYS A 13 8.50 30.74 25.77
C LYS A 13 7.13 30.52 25.13
N ALA A 14 7.03 29.49 24.30
CA ALA A 14 5.76 28.80 24.14
C ALA A 14 5.73 27.75 25.27
N GLN A 15 5.12 28.13 26.40
CA GLN A 15 4.66 27.15 27.39
C GLN A 15 3.26 26.73 26.96
N ASP A 16 3.06 25.41 26.96
CA ASP A 16 1.77 24.76 26.83
C ASP A 16 0.73 25.40 27.75
N GLY A 17 -0.43 25.74 27.18
CA GLY A 17 -1.60 26.13 27.95
C GLY A 17 -2.34 27.34 27.41
N ASP A 18 -2.85 27.26 26.19
CA ASP A 18 -4.06 27.99 25.79
C ASP A 18 -4.85 27.07 24.85
N ALA A 19 -6.06 26.71 25.26
CA ALA A 19 -6.99 25.95 24.44
C ALA A 19 -7.42 26.86 23.29
N GLU A 20 -6.89 26.61 22.09
CA GLU A 20 -7.36 27.25 20.86
C GLU A 20 -8.88 27.04 20.72
N PRO A 21 -9.65 28.08 20.35
CA PRO A 21 -11.06 27.92 20.06
C PRO A 21 -11.20 26.94 18.89
N GLN A 22 -11.89 25.82 19.12
CA GLN A 22 -12.07 24.78 18.11
C GLN A 22 -12.82 25.35 16.90
N PRO A 23 -12.18 25.43 15.71
CA PRO A 23 -12.91 25.75 14.48
C PRO A 23 -13.93 24.63 14.22
N GLU A 24 -15.08 24.98 13.63
CA GLU A 24 -16.15 24.03 13.30
C GLU A 24 -15.59 22.79 12.60
N THR A 25 -15.61 21.69 13.33
CA THR A 25 -14.99 20.43 12.96
C THR A 25 -15.95 19.69 12.04
N LEU A 26 -15.71 19.71 10.73
CA LEU A 26 -16.39 18.79 9.81
C LEU A 26 -15.82 17.37 9.99
N ILE A 27 -16.09 16.74 11.13
CA ILE A 27 -15.85 15.31 11.32
C ILE A 27 -16.96 14.57 10.57
N SER A 28 -16.68 14.15 9.34
CA SER A 28 -17.60 13.30 8.59
C SER A 28 -17.81 11.97 9.34
N LYS A 29 -19.05 11.69 9.76
CA LYS A 29 -19.40 10.36 10.30
C LYS A 29 -19.11 9.29 9.25
N PRO A 30 -18.68 8.07 9.65
CA PRO A 30 -18.61 6.95 8.71
C PRO A 30 -19.93 6.82 7.97
N PRO A 31 -19.91 6.59 6.65
CA PRO A 31 -21.13 6.26 5.95
C PRO A 31 -21.69 4.94 6.54
N PRO A 32 -23.01 4.83 6.77
CA PRO A 32 -23.60 3.64 7.37
C PRO A 32 -23.29 2.40 6.51
N LYS A 33 -23.18 1.22 7.14
CA LYS A 33 -23.01 -0.04 6.40
C LYS A 33 -24.20 -0.20 5.43
N PRO A 34 -23.96 -0.51 4.14
CA PRO A 34 -25.05 -0.76 3.20
C PRO A 34 -25.89 -1.98 3.62
N GLU A 35 -27.18 -1.96 3.29
CA GLU A 35 -28.06 -3.11 3.52
C GLU A 35 -27.62 -4.32 2.69
N MET A 36 -27.84 -5.52 3.22
CA MET A 36 -27.53 -6.75 2.50
C MET A 36 -28.48 -6.93 1.31
N SER A 37 -27.91 -7.20 0.14
CA SER A 37 -28.67 -7.59 -1.05
C SER A 37 -29.26 -8.99 -0.88
N VAL A 38 -30.35 -9.30 -1.60
CA VAL A 38 -30.96 -10.65 -1.59
C VAL A 38 -29.95 -11.72 -1.99
N THR A 39 -29.10 -11.41 -2.96
CA THR A 39 -27.98 -12.22 -3.41
C THR A 39 -26.67 -11.44 -3.22
N PRO A 40 -26.09 -11.43 -2.00
CA PRO A 40 -24.85 -10.71 -1.71
C PRO A 40 -23.72 -11.10 -2.67
N PRO A 41 -22.82 -10.18 -3.05
CA PRO A 41 -21.59 -10.55 -3.75
C PRO A 41 -20.71 -11.45 -2.88
N ARG A 42 -20.22 -12.55 -3.46
CA ARG A 42 -19.49 -13.64 -2.80
C ARG A 42 -18.02 -13.60 -3.17
N PHE A 43 -17.14 -13.56 -2.18
CA PHE A 43 -15.70 -13.38 -2.42
C PHE A 43 -14.85 -14.53 -1.90
N LEU A 44 -13.82 -14.87 -2.69
CA LEU A 44 -12.67 -15.68 -2.28
C LEU A 44 -11.52 -14.77 -1.85
N ILE A 45 -10.89 -15.07 -0.71
CA ILE A 45 -9.61 -14.46 -0.32
C ILE A 45 -8.46 -15.38 -0.75
N ILE A 46 -7.55 -14.87 -1.58
CA ILE A 46 -6.33 -15.57 -2.00
C ILE A 46 -5.14 -14.95 -1.26
N GLY A 47 -4.56 -15.70 -0.33
CA GLY A 47 -3.56 -15.22 0.62
C GLY A 47 -4.21 -14.70 1.91
N ALA A 48 -4.13 -15.47 2.99
CA ALA A 48 -4.72 -15.15 4.30
C ALA A 48 -3.66 -14.55 5.26
N GLY A 49 -2.70 -13.80 4.71
CA GLY A 49 -1.79 -12.97 5.48
C GLY A 49 -2.48 -11.74 6.10
N SER A 50 -1.68 -10.79 6.61
CA SER A 50 -2.23 -9.59 7.25
C SER A 50 -3.19 -8.80 6.36
N ARG A 51 -2.92 -8.73 5.04
CA ARG A 51 -3.79 -8.02 4.09
C ARG A 51 -5.09 -8.77 3.83
N GLY A 52 -5.03 -10.08 3.57
CA GLY A 52 -6.22 -10.91 3.38
C GLY A 52 -7.17 -10.89 4.58
N GLN A 53 -6.61 -10.98 5.79
CA GLN A 53 -7.39 -10.86 7.03
C GLN A 53 -8.06 -9.49 7.18
N ASN A 54 -7.32 -8.40 6.89
CA ASN A 54 -7.87 -7.05 6.96
C ASN A 54 -9.02 -6.85 5.96
N TYR A 55 -8.87 -7.34 4.72
CA TYR A 55 -9.93 -7.22 3.71
C TYR A 55 -11.14 -8.10 4.04
N ALA A 56 -10.94 -9.32 4.55
CA ALA A 56 -12.04 -10.17 5.01
C ALA A 56 -12.86 -9.48 6.12
N ALA A 57 -12.18 -8.93 7.13
CA ALA A 57 -12.83 -8.15 8.18
C ALA A 57 -13.51 -6.87 7.67
N ALA A 58 -12.93 -6.21 6.65
CA ALA A 58 -13.52 -5.02 6.03
C ALA A 58 -14.80 -5.37 5.25
N ILE A 59 -14.84 -6.50 4.54
CA ILE A 59 -16.05 -6.98 3.85
C ILE A 59 -17.19 -7.11 4.87
N ASP A 60 -16.95 -7.77 6.00
CA ASP A 60 -17.97 -7.99 7.04
C ASP A 60 -18.42 -6.69 7.73
N SER A 61 -17.51 -5.75 7.94
CA SER A 61 -17.77 -4.57 8.78
C SER A 61 -18.35 -3.39 8.01
N VAL A 62 -17.97 -3.17 6.75
CA VAL A 62 -18.31 -1.93 6.02
C VAL A 62 -19.02 -2.14 4.68
N SER A 63 -19.29 -3.38 4.27
CA SER A 63 -19.88 -3.70 2.96
C SER A 63 -21.12 -4.60 3.03
N ASN A 64 -21.76 -4.86 1.89
CA ASN A 64 -22.86 -5.81 1.74
C ASN A 64 -22.46 -7.13 1.05
N GLY A 65 -21.15 -7.43 1.01
CA GLY A 65 -20.61 -8.67 0.49
C GLY A 65 -20.39 -9.72 1.58
N VAL A 66 -20.01 -10.93 1.15
CA VAL A 66 -19.68 -12.05 2.05
C VAL A 66 -18.41 -12.76 1.61
N VAL A 67 -17.58 -13.16 2.58
CA VAL A 67 -16.44 -14.05 2.33
C VAL A 67 -16.93 -15.50 2.39
N VAL A 68 -16.67 -16.27 1.34
CA VAL A 68 -17.20 -17.65 1.24
C VAL A 68 -16.12 -18.70 1.01
N ALA A 69 -14.91 -18.28 0.64
CA ALA A 69 -13.82 -19.19 0.38
C ALA A 69 -12.46 -18.56 0.71
N VAL A 70 -11.46 -19.42 0.98
CA VAL A 70 -10.08 -19.01 1.21
C VAL A 70 -9.09 -19.95 0.52
N ALA A 71 -8.06 -19.38 -0.12
CA ALA A 71 -6.93 -20.09 -0.69
C ALA A 71 -5.62 -19.62 -0.05
N GLU A 72 -4.98 -20.47 0.75
CA GLU A 72 -3.78 -20.12 1.53
C GLU A 72 -2.98 -21.39 1.85
N PRO A 73 -1.68 -21.49 1.54
CA PRO A 73 -0.91 -22.69 1.82
C PRO A 73 -0.69 -22.95 3.31
N LEU A 74 -0.49 -21.90 4.11
CA LEU A 74 -0.28 -22.03 5.55
C LEU A 74 -1.59 -22.39 6.24
N LYS A 75 -1.73 -23.66 6.63
CA LYS A 75 -2.94 -24.20 7.27
C LYS A 75 -3.46 -23.31 8.39
N PHE A 76 -2.58 -22.83 9.27
CA PHE A 76 -2.98 -21.94 10.36
C PHE A 76 -3.71 -20.69 9.88
N LYS A 77 -3.14 -19.97 8.92
CA LYS A 77 -3.75 -18.74 8.37
C LYS A 77 -5.07 -19.03 7.66
N ARG A 78 -5.11 -20.14 6.91
CA ARG A 78 -6.33 -20.61 6.21
C ARG A 78 -7.47 -20.92 7.18
N GLU A 79 -7.18 -21.68 8.23
CA GLU A 79 -8.16 -22.04 9.28
C GLU A 79 -8.56 -20.83 10.13
N SER A 80 -7.63 -19.92 10.41
CA SER A 80 -7.91 -18.69 11.17
C SER A 80 -8.91 -17.80 10.43
N LEU A 81 -8.65 -17.49 9.15
CA LEU A 81 -9.57 -16.70 8.32
C LEU A 81 -10.92 -17.41 8.16
N GLY A 82 -10.90 -18.70 7.86
CA GLY A 82 -12.12 -19.45 7.62
C GLY A 82 -13.02 -19.58 8.84
N ARG A 83 -12.46 -19.82 10.03
CA ARG A 83 -13.26 -19.81 11.28
C ARG A 83 -13.82 -18.42 11.58
N ALA A 84 -13.05 -17.37 11.31
CA ALA A 84 -13.47 -15.99 11.59
C ALA A 84 -14.59 -15.51 10.64
N HIS A 85 -14.57 -15.92 9.37
CA HIS A 85 -15.39 -15.28 8.32
C HIS A 85 -16.28 -16.23 7.51
N ILE A 86 -16.05 -17.55 7.54
CA ILE A 86 -16.69 -18.50 6.61
C ILE A 86 -17.45 -19.63 7.34
N TRP A 87 -16.80 -20.40 8.21
CA TRP A 87 -17.34 -21.65 8.78
C TRP A 87 -17.44 -21.70 10.31
N GLY A 88 -17.08 -20.63 11.03
CA GLY A 88 -17.21 -20.57 12.49
C GLY A 88 -16.43 -21.69 13.20
N ASP A 89 -17.03 -22.31 14.20
CA ASP A 89 -16.43 -23.43 14.95
C ASP A 89 -16.45 -24.78 14.19
N GLY A 90 -17.01 -24.82 12.98
CA GLY A 90 -17.11 -26.02 12.16
C GLY A 90 -15.83 -26.35 11.38
N SER A 91 -15.96 -27.31 10.46
CA SER A 91 -14.97 -27.62 9.42
C SER A 91 -15.42 -27.05 8.08
N PRO A 92 -14.49 -26.72 7.15
CA PRO A 92 -14.86 -26.21 5.84
C PRO A 92 -15.72 -27.21 5.06
N ALA A 93 -16.82 -26.73 4.48
CA ALA A 93 -17.62 -27.44 3.50
C ALA A 93 -16.97 -27.43 2.10
N GLU A 94 -17.56 -28.15 1.15
CA GLU A 94 -17.14 -28.14 -0.25
C GLU A 94 -17.05 -26.70 -0.78
N GLY A 95 -15.92 -26.36 -1.41
CA GLY A 95 -15.72 -25.05 -2.04
C GLY A 95 -15.26 -23.93 -1.11
N GLN A 96 -15.06 -24.18 0.20
CA GLN A 96 -14.72 -23.14 1.16
C GLN A 96 -13.22 -22.99 1.48
N SER A 97 -12.41 -24.04 1.33
CA SER A 97 -11.00 -24.02 1.73
C SER A 97 -10.11 -24.72 0.70
N PHE A 98 -9.09 -24.02 0.24
CA PHE A 98 -8.12 -24.51 -0.74
C PHE A 98 -6.69 -24.29 -0.26
N HIS A 99 -5.79 -25.24 -0.53
CA HIS A 99 -4.38 -25.09 -0.20
C HIS A 99 -3.72 -23.99 -1.02
N ASN A 100 -4.15 -23.77 -2.27
CA ASN A 100 -3.66 -22.70 -3.13
C ASN A 100 -4.70 -22.29 -4.17
N TRP A 101 -4.41 -21.22 -4.91
CA TRP A 101 -5.32 -20.67 -5.92
C TRP A 101 -5.52 -21.59 -7.12
N ARG A 102 -4.55 -22.47 -7.45
CA ARG A 102 -4.67 -23.42 -8.57
C ARG A 102 -5.67 -24.53 -8.26
N GLU A 103 -5.71 -24.97 -7.00
CA GLU A 103 -6.73 -25.90 -6.51
C GLU A 103 -8.13 -25.29 -6.60
N PHE A 104 -8.29 -24.02 -6.19
CA PHE A 104 -9.53 -23.28 -6.40
C PHE A 104 -9.90 -23.19 -7.88
N LEU A 105 -8.94 -22.86 -8.77
CA LEU A 105 -9.20 -22.77 -10.21
C LEU A 105 -9.73 -24.08 -10.78
N ALA A 106 -9.08 -25.21 -10.44
CA ALA A 106 -9.53 -26.53 -10.86
C ALA A 106 -10.92 -26.86 -10.32
N TYR A 107 -11.18 -26.56 -9.04
CA TYR A 107 -12.49 -26.72 -8.42
C TYR A 107 -13.56 -25.87 -9.10
N GLU A 108 -13.32 -24.58 -9.35
CA GLU A 108 -14.31 -23.68 -9.92
C GLU A 108 -14.65 -24.03 -11.37
N GLN A 109 -13.67 -24.49 -12.15
CA GLN A 109 -13.91 -25.04 -13.49
C GLN A 109 -14.80 -26.28 -13.45
N ASP A 110 -14.54 -27.18 -12.49
CA ASP A 110 -15.34 -28.38 -12.28
C ASP A 110 -16.76 -28.07 -11.80
N ARG A 111 -16.88 -27.20 -10.80
CA ARG A 111 -18.16 -26.72 -10.25
C ARG A 111 -19.02 -26.07 -11.33
N ARG A 112 -18.45 -25.21 -12.18
CA ARG A 112 -19.17 -24.61 -13.32
C ARG A 112 -19.67 -25.66 -14.30
N ARG A 113 -18.86 -26.70 -14.57
CA ARG A 113 -19.27 -27.83 -15.43
C ARG A 113 -20.46 -28.57 -14.82
N ARG A 114 -20.37 -28.95 -13.53
CA ARG A 114 -21.43 -29.63 -12.79
C ARG A 114 -22.73 -28.82 -12.75
N ALA A 115 -22.62 -27.51 -12.48
CA ALA A 115 -23.76 -26.60 -12.52
C ALA A 115 -24.39 -26.53 -13.92
N SER A 116 -23.57 -26.44 -14.98
CA SER A 116 -24.07 -26.40 -16.37
C SER A 116 -24.69 -27.72 -16.84
N SER A 117 -24.31 -28.85 -16.25
CA SER A 117 -24.94 -30.16 -16.53
C SER A 117 -26.22 -30.40 -15.75
N GLY A 118 -26.65 -29.45 -14.90
CA GLY A 118 -27.86 -29.58 -14.09
C GLY A 118 -27.70 -30.53 -12.90
N GLU A 119 -26.47 -30.75 -12.41
CA GLU A 119 -26.26 -31.51 -11.17
C GLU A 119 -26.93 -30.78 -9.99
N GLU A 120 -27.71 -31.51 -9.20
CA GLU A 120 -28.38 -30.96 -8.02
C GLU A 120 -27.38 -30.71 -6.88
N ASN A 121 -27.66 -29.71 -6.04
CA ASN A 121 -26.87 -29.38 -4.85
C ASN A 121 -25.42 -28.93 -5.11
N VAL A 122 -25.10 -28.47 -6.34
CA VAL A 122 -23.81 -27.83 -6.62
C VAL A 122 -23.70 -26.51 -5.84
N PRO A 123 -22.64 -26.30 -5.04
CA PRO A 123 -22.47 -25.05 -4.31
C PRO A 123 -22.44 -23.82 -5.23
N GLU A 124 -22.95 -22.70 -4.71
CA GLU A 124 -22.86 -21.40 -5.39
C GLU A 124 -21.39 -20.96 -5.47
N GLY A 125 -20.97 -20.51 -6.65
CA GLY A 125 -19.61 -20.02 -6.90
C GLY A 125 -19.33 -18.67 -6.25
N VAL A 126 -18.16 -18.11 -6.57
CA VAL A 126 -17.77 -16.75 -6.18
C VAL A 126 -18.02 -15.78 -7.33
N ASP A 127 -18.33 -14.53 -6.98
CA ASP A 127 -18.48 -13.43 -7.95
C ASP A 127 -17.14 -12.72 -8.17
N GLY A 128 -16.30 -12.66 -7.13
CA GLY A 128 -15.02 -11.97 -7.17
C GLY A 128 -13.96 -12.54 -6.25
N VAL A 129 -12.75 -12.00 -6.36
CA VAL A 129 -11.59 -12.40 -5.59
C VAL A 129 -10.84 -11.20 -5.02
N PHE A 130 -10.27 -11.39 -3.83
CA PHE A 130 -9.28 -10.51 -3.24
C PHE A 130 -7.91 -11.20 -3.30
N VAL A 131 -7.00 -10.71 -4.13
CA VAL A 131 -5.64 -11.25 -4.32
C VAL A 131 -4.68 -10.52 -3.38
N CYS A 132 -4.24 -11.23 -2.34
CA CYS A 132 -3.44 -10.73 -1.21
C CYS A 132 -2.19 -11.59 -0.98
N VAL A 133 -1.63 -12.11 -2.07
CA VAL A 133 -0.38 -12.90 -2.08
C VAL A 133 0.84 -11.98 -2.09
N LEU A 134 2.05 -12.54 -2.21
CA LEU A 134 3.25 -11.73 -2.38
C LEU A 134 3.31 -11.13 -3.79
N ASP A 135 3.98 -9.97 -3.91
CA ASP A 135 4.04 -9.13 -5.10
C ASP A 135 4.40 -9.91 -6.39
N GLU A 136 5.36 -10.82 -6.31
CA GLU A 136 5.83 -11.65 -7.43
C GLU A 136 4.80 -12.67 -7.93
N MET A 137 3.75 -12.94 -7.14
CA MET A 137 2.71 -13.90 -7.46
C MET A 137 1.49 -13.25 -8.13
N HIS A 138 1.34 -11.92 -8.09
CA HIS A 138 0.14 -11.24 -8.61
C HIS A 138 -0.15 -11.59 -10.06
N ARG A 139 0.89 -11.58 -10.91
CA ARG A 139 0.78 -11.90 -12.33
C ARG A 139 0.28 -13.31 -12.57
N GLU A 140 0.85 -14.32 -11.91
CA GLU A 140 0.42 -15.71 -12.12
C GLU A 140 -1.04 -15.94 -11.69
N VAL A 141 -1.46 -15.31 -10.58
CA VAL A 141 -2.82 -15.45 -10.06
C VAL A 141 -3.82 -14.74 -10.98
N ILE A 142 -3.57 -13.48 -11.33
CA ILE A 142 -4.52 -12.69 -12.14
C ILE A 142 -4.66 -13.26 -13.54
N VAL A 143 -3.55 -13.54 -14.21
CA VAL A 143 -3.59 -14.10 -15.58
C VAL A 143 -4.22 -15.49 -15.56
N GLY A 144 -3.93 -16.31 -14.53
CA GLY A 144 -4.50 -17.64 -14.37
C GLY A 144 -6.02 -17.66 -14.12
N LEU A 145 -6.54 -16.67 -13.38
CA LEU A 145 -7.96 -16.56 -13.06
C LEU A 145 -8.78 -15.74 -14.06
N ALA A 146 -8.13 -14.96 -14.94
CA ALA A 146 -8.81 -14.12 -15.94
C ALA A 146 -9.87 -14.87 -16.77
N PRO A 147 -9.66 -16.13 -17.22
CA PRO A 147 -10.68 -16.88 -17.96
C PRO A 147 -11.98 -17.15 -17.19
N LEU A 148 -11.97 -17.07 -15.85
CA LEU A 148 -13.16 -17.25 -15.03
C LEU A 148 -14.10 -16.03 -15.06
N GLY A 149 -13.65 -14.87 -15.54
CA GLY A 149 -14.46 -13.66 -15.60
C GLY A 149 -14.98 -13.24 -14.23
N LEU A 150 -14.10 -13.14 -13.23
CA LEU A 150 -14.42 -12.72 -11.86
C LEU A 150 -14.15 -11.21 -11.69
N HIS A 151 -14.82 -10.58 -10.73
CA HIS A 151 -14.39 -9.27 -10.23
C HIS A 151 -13.08 -9.43 -9.45
N ILE A 152 -12.11 -8.53 -9.61
CA ILE A 152 -10.77 -8.69 -9.00
C ILE A 152 -10.39 -7.44 -8.21
N MET A 153 -10.08 -7.62 -6.93
CA MET A 153 -9.30 -6.66 -6.15
C MET A 153 -7.93 -7.27 -5.91
N CYS A 154 -6.86 -6.59 -6.29
CA CYS A 154 -5.50 -7.06 -6.09
C CYS A 154 -4.70 -6.12 -5.20
N GLU A 155 -3.88 -6.66 -4.30
CA GLU A 155 -2.90 -5.86 -3.57
C GLU A 155 -1.90 -5.18 -4.51
N LYS A 156 -1.32 -4.08 -4.02
CA LYS A 156 -0.24 -3.37 -4.72
C LYS A 156 1.11 -4.03 -4.39
N PRO A 157 2.13 -3.86 -5.25
CA PRO A 157 2.08 -3.27 -6.59
C PRO A 157 1.32 -4.17 -7.57
N LEU A 158 0.95 -3.67 -8.75
CA LEU A 158 0.33 -4.49 -9.80
C LEU A 158 1.21 -5.71 -10.12
N ALA A 159 2.49 -5.50 -10.40
CA ALA A 159 3.49 -6.57 -10.47
C ALA A 159 4.90 -6.01 -10.22
N CYS A 160 5.88 -6.89 -10.06
CA CYS A 160 7.29 -6.54 -9.86
C CYS A 160 8.02 -6.08 -11.14
N SER A 161 7.43 -6.29 -12.31
CA SER A 161 8.00 -5.86 -13.59
C SER A 161 6.96 -5.16 -14.47
N LEU A 162 7.43 -4.27 -15.37
CA LEU A 162 6.56 -3.58 -16.32
C LEU A 162 5.89 -4.57 -17.29
N GLN A 163 6.64 -5.59 -17.75
CA GLN A 163 6.10 -6.62 -18.62
C GLN A 163 4.94 -7.36 -17.95
N ASP A 164 5.08 -7.73 -16.68
CA ASP A 164 4.03 -8.42 -15.95
C ASP A 164 2.80 -7.51 -15.75
N CYS A 165 3.01 -6.21 -15.52
CA CYS A 165 1.91 -5.24 -15.48
C CYS A 165 1.13 -5.20 -16.81
N ILE A 166 1.84 -5.24 -17.94
CA ILE A 166 1.27 -5.25 -19.30
C ILE A 166 0.54 -6.58 -19.56
N ASP A 167 1.11 -7.71 -19.17
CA ASP A 167 0.48 -9.03 -19.32
C ASP A 167 -0.84 -9.12 -18.52
N MET A 168 -0.84 -8.59 -17.29
CA MET A 168 -2.04 -8.50 -16.46
C MET A 168 -3.07 -7.56 -17.05
N TYR A 169 -2.66 -6.40 -17.56
CA TYR A 169 -3.52 -5.47 -18.28
C TYR A 169 -4.22 -6.17 -19.46
N LYS A 170 -3.46 -6.86 -20.32
CA LYS A 170 -4.00 -7.60 -21.47
C LYS A 170 -5.00 -8.67 -21.05
N ALA A 171 -4.68 -9.45 -20.01
CA ALA A 171 -5.55 -10.50 -19.51
C ALA A 171 -6.90 -9.97 -19.00
N MET A 172 -6.92 -8.76 -18.42
CA MET A 172 -8.13 -8.16 -17.86
C MET A 172 -8.87 -7.25 -18.86
N ARG A 173 -8.21 -6.76 -19.91
CA ARG A 173 -8.78 -5.82 -20.89
C ARG A 173 -10.10 -6.31 -21.50
N SER A 174 -10.19 -7.60 -21.83
CA SER A 174 -11.38 -8.18 -22.47
C SER A 174 -12.60 -8.27 -21.54
N SER A 175 -12.40 -8.23 -20.22
CA SER A 175 -13.49 -8.35 -19.25
C SER A 175 -13.95 -7.01 -18.67
N GLN A 176 -13.30 -5.89 -19.00
CA GLN A 176 -13.63 -4.56 -18.45
C GLN A 176 -15.06 -4.09 -18.72
N SER A 177 -15.70 -4.60 -19.77
CA SER A 177 -17.11 -4.31 -20.08
C SER A 177 -18.09 -4.99 -19.11
N THR A 178 -17.65 -6.03 -18.40
CA THR A 178 -18.51 -6.86 -17.54
C THR A 178 -17.99 -7.07 -16.13
N LYS A 179 -16.73 -6.73 -15.85
CA LYS A 179 -16.05 -6.98 -14.57
C LYS A 179 -15.39 -5.73 -14.03
N ILE A 180 -15.29 -5.71 -12.71
CA ILE A 180 -14.69 -4.64 -11.92
C ILE A 180 -13.28 -5.08 -11.56
N PHE A 181 -12.34 -4.16 -11.72
CA PHE A 181 -10.96 -4.34 -11.29
C PHE A 181 -10.57 -3.22 -10.32
N SER A 182 -9.90 -3.56 -9.23
CA SER A 182 -9.24 -2.57 -8.39
C SER A 182 -7.87 -3.06 -7.94
N ILE A 183 -6.98 -2.11 -7.71
CA ILE A 183 -5.67 -2.33 -7.09
C ILE A 183 -5.65 -1.73 -5.68
N GLY A 184 -4.74 -2.19 -4.83
CA GLY A 184 -4.52 -1.74 -3.44
C GLY A 184 -4.02 -0.29 -3.29
N HIS A 185 -4.43 0.64 -4.15
CA HIS A 185 -4.17 2.09 -4.05
C HIS A 185 -5.06 2.74 -2.98
N VAL A 186 -4.95 2.23 -1.77
CA VAL A 186 -5.79 2.55 -0.61
C VAL A 186 -5.77 4.04 -0.24
N LEU A 187 -4.71 4.77 -0.63
CA LEU A 187 -4.60 6.20 -0.35
C LEU A 187 -5.72 7.02 -1.00
N ARG A 188 -6.25 6.62 -2.16
CA ARG A 188 -7.38 7.31 -2.81
C ARG A 188 -8.66 7.29 -1.97
N TYR A 189 -8.78 6.32 -1.07
CA TYR A 189 -10.01 6.03 -0.33
C TYR A 189 -9.96 6.46 1.14
N SER A 190 -8.85 7.05 1.58
CA SER A 190 -8.78 7.61 2.93
C SER A 190 -9.66 8.88 3.00
N PRO A 191 -10.42 9.11 4.09
CA PRO A 191 -11.20 10.34 4.26
C PRO A 191 -10.34 11.60 4.11
N HIS A 192 -9.08 11.53 4.56
CA HIS A 192 -8.11 12.59 4.38
C HIS A 192 -7.87 12.94 2.90
N ASN A 193 -7.50 11.97 2.06
CA ASN A 193 -7.16 12.26 0.67
C ASN A 193 -8.39 12.52 -0.20
N ILE A 194 -9.56 11.97 0.15
CA ILE A 194 -10.83 12.35 -0.48
C ILE A 194 -11.10 13.84 -0.24
N MET A 195 -10.98 14.31 1.01
CA MET A 195 -11.15 15.72 1.34
C MET A 195 -10.08 16.59 0.65
N LEU A 196 -8.83 16.13 0.62
CA LEU A 196 -7.75 16.84 -0.08
C LEU A 196 -8.05 17.00 -1.57
N ARG A 197 -8.51 15.94 -2.25
CA ARG A 197 -8.91 16.01 -3.66
C ARG A 197 -10.10 16.94 -3.88
N LYS A 198 -11.10 16.88 -2.99
CA LYS A 198 -12.25 17.79 -3.05
C LYS A 198 -11.80 19.26 -2.98
N LEU A 199 -10.99 19.60 -1.99
CA LEU A 199 -10.49 20.97 -1.80
C LEU A 199 -9.64 21.43 -2.99
N LEU A 200 -8.71 20.59 -3.45
CA LEU A 200 -7.74 20.97 -4.48
C LEU A 200 -8.33 20.96 -5.91
N ILE A 201 -9.17 19.98 -6.23
CA ILE A 201 -9.57 19.69 -7.62
C ILE A 201 -11.01 20.09 -7.90
N GLU A 202 -11.94 19.80 -6.98
CA GLU A 202 -13.36 20.11 -7.17
C GLU A 202 -13.66 21.57 -6.79
N GLU A 203 -13.22 22.00 -5.60
CA GLU A 203 -13.45 23.34 -5.06
C GLU A 203 -12.37 24.35 -5.48
N ARG A 204 -11.19 23.88 -5.92
CA ARG A 204 -10.04 24.70 -6.34
C ARG A 204 -9.71 25.81 -5.34
N VAL A 205 -9.63 25.48 -4.05
CA VAL A 205 -9.46 26.47 -2.97
C VAL A 205 -8.16 27.28 -3.03
N ILE A 206 -7.20 26.87 -3.86
CA ILE A 206 -5.94 27.60 -4.12
C ILE A 206 -5.78 28.02 -5.59
N GLY A 207 -6.85 27.97 -6.39
CA GLY A 207 -6.76 28.10 -7.85
C GLY A 207 -6.12 26.87 -8.51
N GLU A 208 -5.54 27.05 -9.69
CA GLU A 208 -4.81 25.97 -10.36
C GLU A 208 -3.48 25.65 -9.63
N ILE A 209 -3.16 24.36 -9.54
CA ILE A 209 -1.94 23.89 -8.85
C ILE A 209 -0.72 24.09 -9.76
N SER A 210 0.26 24.85 -9.26
CA SER A 210 1.56 25.05 -9.92
C SER A 210 2.60 24.02 -9.46
N SER A 211 2.61 23.69 -8.17
CA SER A 211 3.59 22.75 -7.62
C SER A 211 3.09 21.92 -6.44
N ALA A 212 3.62 20.70 -6.32
CA ALA A 212 3.39 19.83 -5.18
C ALA A 212 4.71 19.26 -4.65
N VAL A 213 4.88 19.21 -3.33
CA VAL A 213 5.99 18.52 -2.65
C VAL A 213 5.39 17.52 -1.69
N HIS A 214 5.58 16.24 -1.96
CA HIS A 214 5.04 15.13 -1.18
C HIS A 214 6.16 14.31 -0.55
N THR A 215 5.99 13.85 0.68
CA THR A 215 6.94 12.98 1.36
C THR A 215 6.27 11.74 1.90
N GLU A 216 6.86 10.58 1.59
CA GLU A 216 6.60 9.29 2.25
C GLU A 216 7.72 8.99 3.26
N PRO A 217 7.49 9.29 4.54
CA PRO A 217 8.42 8.95 5.61
C PRO A 217 8.26 7.49 6.05
N VAL A 218 8.88 6.54 5.34
CA VAL A 218 8.77 5.09 5.64
C VAL A 218 9.14 4.78 7.09
N GLY A 219 10.17 5.44 7.62
CA GLY A 219 10.53 5.37 9.04
C GLY A 219 11.65 4.39 9.36
N TRP A 220 12.52 4.76 10.30
CA TRP A 220 13.84 4.14 10.43
C TRP A 220 13.78 2.64 10.82
N TRP A 221 12.85 2.26 11.70
CA TRP A 221 12.72 0.86 12.14
C TRP A 221 11.77 0.07 11.23
N HIS A 222 10.74 0.71 10.68
CA HIS A 222 9.86 0.08 9.70
C HIS A 222 10.65 -0.26 8.43
N PHE A 223 11.49 0.66 7.94
CA PHE A 223 12.37 0.38 6.81
C PHE A 223 13.35 -0.76 7.12
N THR A 224 13.89 -0.78 8.34
CA THR A 224 14.76 -1.89 8.80
C THR A 224 14.03 -3.24 8.78
N HIS A 225 12.78 -3.28 9.23
CA HIS A 225 11.97 -4.50 9.21
C HIS A 225 11.69 -4.95 7.77
N SER A 226 11.13 -4.06 6.94
CA SER A 226 10.57 -4.42 5.63
C SER A 226 11.59 -4.50 4.50
N TYR A 227 12.57 -3.59 4.48
CA TYR A 227 13.47 -3.31 3.35
C TYR A 227 14.95 -3.61 3.65
N VAL A 228 15.28 -4.04 4.86
CA VAL A 228 16.63 -4.50 5.20
C VAL A 228 16.64 -5.98 5.59
N ARG A 229 15.67 -6.41 6.38
CA ARG A 229 15.60 -7.80 6.90
C ARG A 229 14.49 -8.63 6.29
N GLY A 230 13.42 -7.98 5.82
CA GLY A 230 12.17 -8.59 5.41
C GLY A 230 12.03 -8.77 3.90
N ASN A 231 10.77 -8.95 3.50
CA ASN A 231 10.38 -9.41 2.16
C ASN A 231 11.00 -8.59 1.03
N TRP A 232 11.03 -7.26 1.18
CA TRP A 232 11.39 -6.34 0.10
C TRP A 232 12.83 -5.85 0.18
N ARG A 233 13.72 -6.59 0.84
CA ARG A 233 15.11 -6.15 1.02
C ARG A 233 15.94 -6.18 -0.25
N ASN A 234 15.59 -7.04 -1.21
CA ASN A 234 16.39 -7.31 -2.41
C ASN A 234 15.58 -7.16 -3.70
N GLU A 235 16.00 -6.22 -4.55
CA GLU A 235 15.35 -5.91 -5.84
C GLU A 235 15.39 -7.10 -6.81
N ASN A 236 16.37 -8.00 -6.69
CA ASN A 236 16.47 -9.16 -7.59
C ASN A 236 15.48 -10.27 -7.27
N THR A 237 14.94 -10.29 -6.05
CA THR A 237 13.94 -11.28 -5.62
C THR A 237 12.55 -10.67 -5.51
N THR A 238 12.44 -9.34 -5.45
CA THR A 238 11.18 -8.61 -5.32
C THR A 238 11.14 -7.43 -6.30
N ALA A 239 11.28 -6.20 -5.80
CA ALA A 239 11.20 -4.98 -6.58
C ALA A 239 11.84 -3.79 -5.82
N PRO A 240 12.15 -2.68 -6.51
CA PRO A 240 12.61 -1.45 -5.88
C PRO A 240 11.69 -0.95 -4.76
N SER A 241 12.26 -0.30 -3.75
CA SER A 241 11.51 0.27 -2.63
C SER A 241 10.50 1.32 -3.08
N LEU A 242 10.79 2.08 -4.15
CA LEU A 242 9.81 3.00 -4.75
C LEU A 242 8.54 2.26 -5.19
N LEU A 243 8.65 1.08 -5.78
CA LEU A 243 7.51 0.28 -6.26
C LEU A 243 6.76 -0.41 -5.13
N THR A 244 7.49 -1.02 -4.21
CA THR A 244 6.88 -1.84 -3.15
C THR A 244 6.32 -0.99 -2.01
N LYS A 245 6.87 0.22 -1.79
CA LYS A 245 6.39 1.17 -0.79
C LYS A 245 5.56 2.30 -1.36
N SER A 246 6.10 3.03 -2.32
CA SER A 246 5.63 4.37 -2.70
C SER A 246 4.92 4.41 -4.06
N CYS A 247 4.54 3.26 -4.62
CA CYS A 247 3.73 3.21 -5.83
C CYS A 247 2.36 3.87 -5.62
N HIS A 248 1.79 3.77 -4.43
CA HIS A 248 0.56 4.48 -4.09
C HIS A 248 0.75 5.99 -3.86
N ASP A 249 1.98 6.45 -3.61
CA ASP A 249 2.31 7.88 -3.44
C ASP A 249 2.48 8.53 -4.83
N ILE A 250 3.12 7.81 -5.75
CA ILE A 250 3.12 8.16 -7.18
C ILE A 250 1.68 8.16 -7.72
N ASP A 251 0.89 7.13 -7.40
CA ASP A 251 -0.53 7.08 -7.74
C ASP A 251 -1.31 8.28 -7.18
N LEU A 252 -1.11 8.64 -5.91
CA LEU A 252 -1.76 9.80 -5.30
C LEU A 252 -1.43 11.10 -6.05
N LEU A 253 -0.16 11.32 -6.42
CA LEU A 253 0.25 12.48 -7.22
C LEU A 253 -0.41 12.48 -8.60
N LEU A 254 -0.44 11.33 -9.30
CA LEU A 254 -1.11 11.23 -10.58
C LEU A 254 -2.64 11.42 -10.45
N TRP A 255 -3.25 10.90 -9.39
CA TRP A 255 -4.69 11.05 -9.16
C TRP A 255 -5.10 12.51 -8.91
N LEU A 256 -4.22 13.29 -8.28
CA LEU A 256 -4.45 14.72 -8.04
C LEU A 256 -4.08 15.60 -9.24
N LEU A 257 -3.02 15.26 -9.97
CA LEU A 257 -2.42 16.18 -10.96
C LEU A 257 -2.59 15.74 -12.42
N CYS A 258 -2.90 14.47 -12.66
CA CYS A 258 -3.04 13.85 -13.98
C CYS A 258 -4.46 13.40 -14.28
N SER A 259 -5.11 12.66 -13.36
CA SER A 259 -6.46 12.15 -13.55
C SER A 259 -7.49 13.27 -13.75
N PRO A 260 -8.55 13.03 -14.54
CA PRO A 260 -9.64 13.99 -14.65
C PRO A 260 -10.40 14.18 -13.33
N GLU A 261 -11.12 15.30 -13.23
CA GLU A 261 -11.96 15.62 -12.06
C GLU A 261 -13.05 14.55 -11.85
N LYS A 262 -13.64 14.05 -12.94
CA LYS A 262 -14.60 12.94 -12.92
C LYS A 262 -13.99 11.72 -13.61
N PRO A 263 -13.86 10.57 -12.92
CA PRO A 263 -13.42 9.33 -13.53
C PRO A 263 -14.24 8.98 -14.79
N GLY A 264 -13.58 8.48 -15.83
CA GLY A 264 -14.20 8.15 -17.11
C GLY A 264 -14.67 9.35 -17.95
N GLN A 265 -14.47 10.60 -17.48
CA GLN A 265 -14.93 11.81 -18.16
C GLN A 265 -13.82 12.86 -18.27
N GLY A 266 -13.57 13.32 -19.49
CA GLY A 266 -12.59 14.37 -19.77
C GLY A 266 -11.16 13.84 -19.90
N GLU A 267 -10.28 14.72 -20.38
CA GLU A 267 -8.92 14.33 -20.74
C GLU A 267 -7.96 14.40 -19.53
N PRO A 268 -7.12 13.37 -19.33
CA PRO A 268 -6.06 13.43 -18.33
C PRO A 268 -5.03 14.48 -18.70
N HIS A 269 -4.40 15.12 -17.70
CA HIS A 269 -3.21 15.92 -17.92
C HIS A 269 -1.99 15.00 -17.84
N LEU A 270 -1.49 14.53 -18.99
CA LEU A 270 -0.40 13.58 -19.00
C LEU A 270 0.94 14.25 -18.60
N PRO A 271 1.82 13.56 -17.88
CA PRO A 271 3.16 14.05 -17.57
C PRO A 271 3.98 14.37 -18.83
N GLU A 272 4.88 15.33 -18.74
CA GLU A 272 5.86 15.68 -19.78
C GLU A 272 7.18 14.96 -19.54
N THR A 273 7.76 15.12 -18.35
CA THR A 273 9.03 14.44 -18.00
C THR A 273 9.01 13.83 -16.60
N VAL A 274 9.86 12.81 -16.42
CA VAL A 274 10.19 12.25 -15.11
C VAL A 274 11.70 12.18 -14.92
N SER A 275 12.15 12.55 -13.72
CA SER A 275 13.52 12.34 -13.25
C SER A 275 13.51 11.78 -11.85
N SER A 276 14.58 11.09 -11.46
CA SER A 276 14.66 10.43 -10.17
C SER A 276 16.10 10.33 -9.72
N VAL A 277 16.35 10.56 -8.43
CA VAL A 277 17.68 10.47 -7.81
C VAL A 277 17.53 9.81 -6.44
N GLY A 278 18.45 8.91 -6.11
CA GLY A 278 18.40 8.19 -4.85
C GLY A 278 19.41 7.06 -4.83
N ASN A 279 19.85 6.68 -3.64
CA ASN A 279 20.77 5.56 -3.45
C ASN A 279 20.44 4.80 -2.16
N LEU A 280 21.04 3.62 -2.01
CA LEU A 280 21.22 3.03 -0.69
C LEU A 280 22.33 3.81 0.06
N HIS A 281 21.98 4.62 1.05
CA HIS A 281 22.91 5.49 1.77
C HIS A 281 23.45 4.88 3.06
N LEU A 282 22.58 4.31 3.90
CA LEU A 282 22.92 3.94 5.27
C LEU A 282 23.28 2.47 5.45
N PHE A 283 22.45 1.55 4.94
CA PHE A 283 22.56 0.12 5.24
C PHE A 283 23.64 -0.56 4.39
N LYS A 284 24.89 -0.18 4.64
CA LYS A 284 26.11 -0.64 3.96
C LYS A 284 27.14 -1.13 4.99
N LYS A 285 27.90 -2.17 4.65
CA LYS A 285 28.99 -2.69 5.48
C LYS A 285 29.97 -1.60 5.95
N SER A 286 30.30 -0.64 5.07
CA SER A 286 31.20 0.49 5.39
C SER A 286 30.67 1.46 6.45
N ARG A 287 29.37 1.42 6.77
CA ARG A 287 28.72 2.24 7.80
C ARG A 287 28.59 1.52 9.14
N LYS A 288 29.00 0.25 9.23
CA LYS A 288 28.90 -0.53 10.46
C LYS A 288 29.69 0.14 11.60
N PRO A 289 29.08 0.34 12.79
CA PRO A 289 29.78 0.88 13.94
C PRO A 289 30.97 -0.01 14.33
N LYS A 290 32.14 0.58 14.57
CA LYS A 290 33.35 -0.16 15.01
C LYS A 290 33.09 -0.99 16.27
N ALA A 291 32.32 -0.45 17.21
CA ALA A 291 31.95 -1.12 18.45
C ALA A 291 31.04 -2.36 18.25
N ALA A 292 30.43 -2.54 17.08
CA ALA A 292 29.72 -3.78 16.74
C ALA A 292 30.66 -4.93 16.33
N GLY A 293 31.96 -4.64 16.14
CA GLY A 293 32.97 -5.63 15.78
C GLY A 293 32.60 -6.44 14.53
N SER A 294 32.91 -7.74 14.54
CA SER A 294 32.58 -8.68 13.48
C SER A 294 31.16 -9.25 13.55
N ALA A 295 30.30 -8.77 14.46
CA ALA A 295 28.98 -9.36 14.66
C ALA A 295 28.11 -9.25 13.40
N THR A 296 27.59 -10.40 12.96
CA THR A 296 26.67 -10.52 11.81
C THR A 296 25.21 -10.57 12.25
N ASN A 297 24.94 -10.93 13.50
CA ASN A 297 23.58 -11.04 14.06
C ASN A 297 23.44 -10.20 15.34
N CYS A 298 22.30 -9.51 15.49
CA CYS A 298 22.02 -8.65 16.64
C CYS A 298 21.95 -9.39 17.97
N MET A 299 21.62 -10.68 17.97
CA MET A 299 21.47 -11.47 19.19
C MET A 299 22.77 -11.58 20.01
N LYS A 300 23.92 -11.48 19.33
CA LYS A 300 25.27 -11.63 19.89
C LYS A 300 26.15 -10.38 19.68
N CYS A 301 25.56 -9.23 19.38
CA CYS A 301 26.31 -8.02 19.03
C CYS A 301 26.93 -7.33 20.27
N PRO A 302 28.25 -7.06 20.29
CA PRO A 302 28.92 -6.45 21.44
C PRO A 302 28.55 -4.98 21.66
N LEU A 303 27.96 -4.31 20.66
CA LEU A 303 27.42 -2.95 20.81
C LEU A 303 26.24 -2.89 21.81
N GLY A 304 25.60 -4.02 22.06
CA GLY A 304 24.42 -4.10 22.93
C GLY A 304 23.17 -3.44 22.34
N ASP A 305 22.05 -3.64 23.02
CA ASP A 305 20.74 -3.17 22.57
C ASP A 305 20.56 -1.67 22.80
N GLU A 306 21.14 -1.11 23.86
CA GLU A 306 21.10 0.32 24.13
C GLU A 306 21.97 1.13 23.16
N GLY A 307 23.06 0.53 22.65
CA GLY A 307 24.00 1.16 21.73
C GLY A 307 23.54 1.18 20.27
N CYS A 308 22.46 0.48 19.90
CA CYS A 308 22.03 0.35 18.52
C CYS A 308 20.51 0.50 18.36
N LYS A 309 20.07 1.58 17.69
CA LYS A 309 18.65 1.78 17.36
C LYS A 309 18.07 0.60 16.56
N PHE A 310 18.87 -0.03 15.70
CA PHE A 310 18.46 -1.14 14.83
C PHE A 310 18.51 -2.53 15.47
N SER A 311 18.73 -2.64 16.79
CA SER A 311 18.72 -3.94 17.47
C SER A 311 17.44 -4.71 17.16
N ALA A 312 17.58 -5.94 16.68
CA ALA A 312 16.45 -6.84 16.46
C ALA A 312 15.70 -7.11 17.77
N LYS A 313 16.41 -7.19 18.90
CA LYS A 313 15.77 -7.37 20.22
C LYS A 313 14.88 -6.18 20.55
N ASN A 314 15.33 -4.95 20.31
CA ASN A 314 14.51 -3.75 20.57
C ASN A 314 13.25 -3.68 19.70
N ILE A 315 13.33 -4.15 18.45
CA ILE A 315 12.21 -4.11 17.50
C ILE A 315 11.19 -5.22 17.80
N TYR A 316 11.65 -6.45 18.04
CA TYR A 316 10.76 -7.61 18.08
C TYR A 316 10.47 -8.13 19.49
N LEU A 317 11.42 -8.02 20.42
CA LEU A 317 11.27 -8.52 21.80
C LEU A 317 10.89 -7.40 22.76
N GLY A 318 11.64 -6.30 22.75
CA GLY A 318 11.56 -5.24 23.74
C GLY A 318 10.27 -4.42 23.70
N PRO A 319 9.89 -3.78 24.83
CA PRO A 319 8.64 -3.04 24.92
C PRO A 319 8.66 -1.69 24.20
N LYS A 320 9.86 -1.10 23.97
CA LYS A 320 10.03 0.26 23.44
C LYS A 320 9.38 0.48 22.07
N LEU A 321 9.46 -0.54 21.20
CA LEU A 321 8.84 -0.52 19.86
C LEU A 321 7.63 -1.46 19.78
N LYS A 322 7.01 -1.74 20.93
CA LYS A 322 5.86 -2.65 21.06
C LYS A 322 6.17 -4.05 20.51
N GLY A 323 7.33 -4.60 20.86
CA GLY A 323 7.64 -6.01 20.61
C GLY A 323 6.87 -6.95 21.55
N LEU A 324 7.24 -8.23 21.53
CA LEU A 324 6.53 -9.30 22.25
C LEU A 324 6.37 -9.01 23.76
N GLN A 325 7.36 -8.39 24.41
CA GLN A 325 7.30 -8.10 25.84
C GLN A 325 6.24 -7.04 26.21
N ALA A 326 5.75 -6.26 25.23
CA ALA A 326 4.60 -5.38 25.38
C ALA A 326 3.25 -6.10 25.15
N GLY A 327 3.25 -7.42 24.98
CA GLY A 327 2.06 -8.22 24.69
C GLY A 327 1.67 -8.23 23.20
N ASN A 328 2.53 -7.72 22.31
CA ASN A 328 2.24 -7.68 20.89
C ASN A 328 2.57 -9.02 20.20
N THR A 329 1.55 -9.69 19.67
CA THR A 329 1.71 -10.87 18.78
C THR A 329 1.44 -10.54 17.32
N ARG A 330 1.07 -9.30 17.00
CA ARG A 330 0.77 -8.83 15.64
C ARG A 330 2.05 -8.30 14.97
N TRP A 331 1.89 -7.60 13.85
CA TRP A 331 3.01 -6.95 13.18
C TRP A 331 3.81 -6.06 14.16
N PRO A 332 5.15 -6.10 14.13
CA PRO A 332 5.98 -6.88 13.19
C PRO A 332 6.30 -8.32 13.65
N VAL A 333 5.88 -8.73 14.85
CA VAL A 333 6.20 -10.03 15.45
C VAL A 333 5.63 -11.20 14.65
N SER A 334 4.36 -11.13 14.22
CA SER A 334 3.71 -12.18 13.42
C SER A 334 4.32 -12.36 12.02
N ILE A 335 5.18 -11.46 11.56
CA ILE A 335 5.93 -11.64 10.32
C ILE A 335 7.20 -12.46 10.55
N VAL A 336 7.80 -12.37 11.74
CA VAL A 336 8.96 -13.19 12.13
C VAL A 336 8.52 -14.62 12.45
N VAL A 337 7.41 -14.78 13.17
CA VAL A 337 6.84 -16.08 13.56
C VAL A 337 5.33 -16.05 13.30
N HIS A 338 4.88 -16.71 12.23
CA HIS A 338 3.50 -16.58 11.73
C HIS A 338 2.42 -17.15 12.64
N ASP A 339 2.77 -18.09 13.50
CA ASP A 339 1.92 -18.81 14.45
C ASP A 339 2.21 -18.38 15.90
N ILE A 340 2.83 -17.21 16.10
CA ILE A 340 3.29 -16.76 17.44
C ILE A 340 2.16 -16.72 18.48
N GLU A 341 0.92 -16.52 18.05
CA GLU A 341 -0.24 -16.47 18.94
C GLU A 341 -0.65 -17.83 19.54
N ASP A 342 -0.38 -18.93 18.83
CA ASP A 342 -0.76 -20.31 19.20
C ASP A 342 0.11 -20.91 20.30
N TYR A 343 1.28 -20.34 20.56
CA TYR A 343 2.13 -20.84 21.63
C TYR A 343 1.50 -20.51 23.00
N PRO A 344 1.37 -21.50 23.91
CA PRO A 344 0.47 -21.43 25.06
C PRO A 344 0.94 -20.47 26.16
N SER A 345 2.24 -20.15 26.21
CA SER A 345 2.82 -19.31 27.26
C SER A 345 3.69 -18.21 26.67
N ARG A 346 3.79 -17.07 27.39
CA ARG A 346 4.68 -15.97 27.02
C ARG A 346 6.14 -16.43 26.90
N GLN A 347 6.59 -17.28 27.81
CA GLN A 347 7.93 -17.87 27.77
C GLN A 347 8.14 -18.64 26.45
N ARG A 348 7.17 -19.47 26.05
CA ARG A 348 7.30 -20.24 24.81
C ARG A 348 7.32 -19.36 23.57
N LYS A 349 6.50 -18.29 23.54
CA LYS A 349 6.53 -17.27 22.48
C LYS A 349 7.91 -16.63 22.37
N GLU A 350 8.49 -16.26 23.51
CA GLU A 350 9.81 -15.62 23.57
C GLU A 350 10.92 -16.56 23.11
N GLU A 351 10.92 -17.82 23.54
CA GLU A 351 11.88 -18.85 23.09
C GLU A 351 11.86 -19.04 21.57
N ILE A 352 10.67 -19.16 20.97
CA ILE A 352 10.52 -19.37 19.52
C ILE A 352 10.94 -18.13 18.75
N LEU A 353 10.54 -16.94 19.21
CA LEU A 353 10.93 -15.69 18.58
C LEU A 353 12.44 -15.47 18.67
N ILE A 354 13.07 -15.74 19.82
CA ILE A 354 14.54 -15.68 19.98
C ILE A 354 15.20 -16.62 18.99
N LYS A 355 14.75 -17.88 18.90
CA LYS A 355 15.31 -18.87 17.97
C LYS A 355 15.26 -18.36 16.52
N ALA A 356 14.12 -17.80 16.09
CA ALA A 356 13.99 -17.21 14.75
C ALA A 356 14.93 -16.02 14.53
N LEU A 357 15.16 -15.19 15.56
CA LEU A 357 16.11 -14.07 15.50
C LEU A 357 17.57 -14.51 15.59
N GLU A 358 17.87 -15.72 16.06
CA GLU A 358 19.25 -16.23 16.08
C GLU A 358 19.71 -16.75 14.71
N GLU A 359 18.78 -16.99 13.78
CA GLU A 359 19.11 -17.44 12.43
C GLU A 359 19.99 -16.43 11.68
N ASP A 360 21.03 -16.94 11.03
CA ASP A 360 22.05 -16.14 10.36
C ASP A 360 22.69 -16.89 9.19
N TYR A 361 23.39 -16.16 8.32
CA TYR A 361 24.15 -16.74 7.22
C TYR A 361 25.58 -16.21 7.16
N ASN A 362 26.46 -16.94 6.48
CA ASN A 362 27.85 -16.56 6.28
C ASN A 362 28.25 -16.78 4.81
N ASP A 363 29.54 -16.61 4.51
CA ASP A 363 30.04 -16.70 3.13
C ASP A 363 29.94 -18.12 2.53
N SER A 364 29.72 -19.17 3.34
CA SER A 364 29.46 -20.53 2.85
C SER A 364 27.98 -20.85 2.66
N THR A 365 27.05 -19.99 3.08
CA THR A 365 25.61 -20.17 2.84
C THR A 365 25.28 -19.90 1.37
N PRO A 366 24.61 -20.82 0.65
CA PRO A 366 24.22 -20.61 -0.74
C PRO A 366 23.34 -19.36 -0.92
N LYS A 367 23.58 -18.58 -1.98
CA LYS A 367 22.74 -17.40 -2.30
C LYS A 367 21.26 -17.76 -2.46
N SER A 368 20.96 -18.92 -3.04
CA SER A 368 19.60 -19.41 -3.19
C SER A 368 18.92 -19.61 -1.84
N GLU A 369 19.62 -20.08 -0.81
CA GLU A 369 19.08 -20.20 0.55
C GLU A 369 18.88 -18.84 1.21
N ILE A 370 19.83 -17.91 1.02
CA ILE A 370 19.70 -16.54 1.54
C ILE A 370 18.44 -15.88 0.98
N GLN A 371 18.18 -16.08 -0.31
CA GLN A 371 17.08 -15.45 -1.04
C GLN A 371 15.70 -16.05 -0.75
N THR A 372 15.60 -17.31 -0.30
CA THR A 372 14.29 -17.98 -0.08
C THR A 372 13.60 -17.60 1.22
N ARG A 373 14.28 -16.90 2.14
CA ARG A 373 13.72 -16.51 3.44
C ARG A 373 14.26 -15.17 3.95
N ASN A 374 13.65 -14.71 5.03
CA ASN A 374 14.01 -13.47 5.71
C ASN A 374 14.92 -13.73 6.91
N TRP A 375 15.68 -12.71 7.31
CA TRP A 375 16.73 -12.82 8.34
C TRP A 375 16.58 -11.73 9.40
N PHE A 376 15.48 -11.78 10.16
CA PHE A 376 15.04 -10.69 11.04
C PHE A 376 16.00 -10.36 12.19
N GLY A 377 16.86 -11.29 12.60
CA GLY A 377 17.90 -11.03 13.60
C GLY A 377 19.19 -10.42 13.06
N ARG A 378 19.40 -10.44 11.74
CA ARG A 378 20.68 -10.07 11.14
C ARG A 378 21.01 -8.60 11.34
N CYS A 379 22.30 -8.29 11.48
CA CYS A 379 22.81 -6.94 11.53
C CYS A 379 22.48 -6.20 10.23
N VAL A 380 21.87 -5.01 10.35
CA VAL A 380 21.42 -4.21 9.19
C VAL A 380 22.55 -3.77 8.26
N PHE A 381 23.80 -3.77 8.74
CA PHE A 381 24.96 -3.43 7.92
C PHE A 381 25.61 -4.66 7.28
N GLU A 382 25.18 -5.88 7.64
CA GLU A 382 25.68 -7.15 7.10
C GLU A 382 24.62 -7.87 6.26
N ALA A 383 23.41 -7.32 6.16
CA ALA A 383 22.31 -7.83 5.36
C ALA A 383 22.62 -7.74 3.85
N ASP A 384 21.91 -8.53 3.05
CA ASP A 384 22.00 -8.59 1.58
C ASP A 384 21.10 -7.57 0.89
N ASN A 385 20.60 -6.57 1.63
CA ASN A 385 19.69 -5.58 1.09
C ASN A 385 20.38 -4.68 0.07
N ASN A 386 19.65 -4.32 -1.00
CA ASN A 386 20.17 -3.46 -2.07
C ASN A 386 19.21 -2.34 -2.50
N VAL A 387 18.03 -2.26 -1.88
CA VAL A 387 17.00 -1.24 -2.19
C VAL A 387 17.39 0.17 -1.75
N CYS A 388 16.85 1.17 -2.44
CA CYS A 388 17.04 2.58 -2.16
C CYS A 388 16.40 3.01 -0.82
N ASP A 389 17.14 3.72 0.05
CA ASP A 389 16.65 4.14 1.37
C ASP A 389 16.36 5.65 1.49
N ASP A 390 16.69 6.41 0.46
CA ASP A 390 16.36 7.83 0.27
C ASP A 390 16.24 8.11 -1.24
N GLN A 391 15.07 8.57 -1.69
CA GLN A 391 14.79 8.76 -3.11
C GLN A 391 13.88 9.95 -3.37
N PHE A 392 14.27 10.78 -4.33
CA PHE A 392 13.47 11.87 -4.87
C PHE A 392 13.03 11.52 -6.29
N VAL A 393 11.75 11.75 -6.60
CA VAL A 393 11.20 11.66 -7.95
C VAL A 393 10.61 13.03 -8.28
N THR A 394 10.94 13.59 -9.45
CA THR A 394 10.33 14.82 -9.96
C THR A 394 9.58 14.51 -11.24
N ILE A 395 8.31 14.90 -11.28
CA ILE A 395 7.42 14.74 -12.43
C ILE A 395 6.96 16.14 -12.86
N THR A 396 6.96 16.40 -14.16
CA THR A 396 6.48 17.66 -14.73
C THR A 396 5.28 17.39 -15.64
N TRP A 397 4.47 18.42 -15.83
CA TRP A 397 3.34 18.42 -16.77
C TRP A 397 3.45 19.66 -17.65
N PRO A 398 3.15 19.54 -18.95
CA PRO A 398 3.34 20.62 -19.89
C PRO A 398 2.24 21.68 -19.72
N GLU A 399 2.45 22.86 -20.30
CA GLU A 399 1.35 23.81 -20.50
C GLU A 399 0.42 23.27 -21.60
N SER A 400 -0.89 23.27 -21.36
CA SER A 400 -1.88 22.78 -22.32
C SER A 400 -3.18 23.57 -22.21
N THR A 401 -4.34 22.91 -22.27
CA THR A 401 -5.61 23.50 -21.80
C THR A 401 -5.64 23.67 -20.27
N LYS A 402 -4.62 23.14 -19.57
CA LYS A 402 -4.39 23.26 -18.14
C LYS A 402 -2.98 23.85 -17.93
N PRO A 403 -2.76 24.63 -16.84
CA PRO A 403 -1.44 25.14 -16.51
C PRO A 403 -0.41 24.03 -16.31
N SER A 404 0.84 24.33 -16.70
CA SER A 404 2.00 23.50 -16.38
C SER A 404 2.14 23.29 -14.87
N LYS A 405 2.67 22.11 -14.49
CA LYS A 405 2.77 21.70 -13.09
C LYS A 405 4.09 20.98 -12.82
N THR A 406 4.56 21.02 -11.58
CA THR A 406 5.71 20.21 -11.14
C THR A 406 5.44 19.56 -9.77
N ALA A 407 5.64 18.25 -9.67
CA ALA A 407 5.55 17.53 -8.41
C ALA A 407 6.87 16.87 -8.03
N THR A 408 7.20 16.88 -6.74
CA THR A 408 8.30 16.09 -6.18
C THR A 408 7.77 15.12 -5.13
N LEU A 409 8.18 13.86 -5.21
CA LEU A 409 8.04 12.86 -4.14
C LEU A 409 9.39 12.65 -3.47
N HIS A 410 9.43 12.65 -2.14
CA HIS A 410 10.56 12.20 -1.32
C HIS A 410 10.17 10.95 -0.52
N MET A 411 10.80 9.81 -0.80
CA MET A 411 10.71 8.61 0.03
C MET A 411 11.94 8.54 0.95
N VAL A 412 11.73 8.43 2.26
CA VAL A 412 12.85 8.48 3.23
C VAL A 412 12.75 7.44 4.34
N ALA A 413 13.83 6.68 4.52
CA ALA A 413 13.95 5.73 5.62
C ALA A 413 14.27 6.40 6.96
N GLN A 414 15.19 7.37 7.00
CA GLN A 414 15.73 7.91 8.26
C GLN A 414 14.87 9.01 8.87
N THR A 415 13.71 8.63 9.41
CA THR A 415 12.75 9.56 10.03
C THR A 415 11.97 8.90 11.17
N THR A 416 11.48 9.71 12.11
CA THR A 416 10.58 9.30 13.20
C THR A 416 9.10 9.50 12.86
N LYS A 417 8.78 10.17 11.75
CA LYS A 417 7.42 10.40 11.23
C LYS A 417 6.88 9.15 10.51
N ILE A 418 6.93 7.99 11.16
CA ILE A 418 6.79 6.68 10.49
C ILE A 418 5.41 6.55 9.86
N CYS A 419 5.38 6.46 8.53
CA CYS A 419 4.17 6.45 7.69
C CYS A 419 3.27 7.69 7.86
N GLU A 420 3.77 8.78 8.46
CA GLU A 420 3.05 10.04 8.62
C GLU A 420 3.31 10.95 7.40
N ARG A 421 2.69 10.61 6.27
CA ARG A 421 2.78 11.37 5.01
C ARG A 421 2.44 12.85 5.22
N TYR A 422 3.15 13.69 4.49
CA TYR A 422 2.85 15.12 4.40
C TYR A 422 3.15 15.68 3.02
N SER A 423 2.42 16.72 2.66
CA SER A 423 2.47 17.35 1.34
C SER A 423 2.25 18.84 1.45
N ASN A 424 2.92 19.60 0.60
CA ASN A 424 2.62 21.00 0.34
C ASN A 424 2.16 21.13 -1.12
N PHE A 425 1.10 21.92 -1.35
CA PHE A 425 0.60 22.28 -2.67
C PHE A 425 0.58 23.80 -2.79
N TYR A 426 1.06 24.31 -3.91
CA TYR A 426 1.17 25.74 -4.18
C TYR A 426 0.35 26.08 -5.42
N GLY A 427 -0.58 27.01 -5.27
CA GLY A 427 -1.50 27.42 -6.33
C GLY A 427 -1.44 28.92 -6.61
N GLU A 428 -2.29 29.36 -7.52
CA GLU A 428 -2.39 30.77 -7.96
C GLU A 428 -2.86 31.71 -6.85
N HIS A 429 -3.71 31.22 -5.95
CA HIS A 429 -4.42 32.05 -4.96
C HIS A 429 -4.16 31.62 -3.52
N GLY A 430 -3.35 30.58 -3.30
CA GLY A 430 -3.10 30.08 -1.96
C GLY A 430 -2.13 28.91 -1.92
N GLU A 431 -1.97 28.37 -0.73
CA GLU A 431 -1.22 27.14 -0.49
C GLU A 431 -1.94 26.19 0.46
N VAL A 432 -1.63 24.90 0.33
CA VAL A 432 -2.15 23.84 1.20
C VAL A 432 -0.99 23.08 1.83
N HIS A 433 -0.98 22.98 3.16
CA HIS A 433 -0.18 22.00 3.88
C HIS A 433 -1.08 20.87 4.39
N ALA A 434 -0.85 19.66 3.91
CA ALA A 434 -1.57 18.46 4.32
C ALA A 434 -0.63 17.48 5.02
N ASN A 435 -1.06 16.88 6.12
CA ASN A 435 -0.40 15.73 6.73
C ASN A 435 -1.43 14.68 7.13
N SER A 436 -1.02 13.52 7.62
CA SER A 436 -1.95 12.42 7.96
C SER A 436 -3.07 12.74 8.95
N ARG A 437 -3.14 13.95 9.53
CA ARG A 437 -4.16 14.37 10.51
C ARG A 437 -4.93 15.64 10.14
N ARG A 438 -4.34 16.54 9.37
CA ARG A 438 -4.93 17.86 9.07
C ARG A 438 -4.55 18.37 7.70
N ILE A 439 -5.43 19.19 7.15
CA ILE A 439 -5.23 19.97 5.92
C ILE A 439 -5.38 21.44 6.30
N ILE A 440 -4.36 22.24 6.03
CA ILE A 440 -4.35 23.68 6.28
C ILE A 440 -4.35 24.36 4.92
N VAL A 441 -5.31 25.25 4.68
CA VAL A 441 -5.44 26.05 3.47
C VAL A 441 -5.24 27.51 3.84
N GLU A 442 -4.33 28.19 3.14
CA GLU A 442 -4.08 29.62 3.28
C GLU A 442 -4.41 30.33 1.97
N ASP A 443 -5.26 31.35 2.03
CA ASP A 443 -5.65 32.16 0.88
C ASP A 443 -4.82 33.45 0.84
N PHE A 444 -4.12 33.70 -0.26
CA PHE A 444 -3.23 34.84 -0.42
C PHE A 444 -3.95 36.18 -0.63
N ASN A 445 -5.19 36.15 -1.13
CA ASN A 445 -5.95 37.37 -1.37
C ASN A 445 -6.51 37.96 -0.08
N THR A 446 -6.88 37.09 0.86
CA THR A 446 -7.57 37.46 2.11
C THR A 446 -6.68 37.33 3.35
N GLY A 447 -5.64 36.49 3.29
CA GLY A 447 -4.86 36.06 4.46
C GLY A 447 -5.62 35.10 5.37
N GLU A 448 -6.77 34.57 4.95
CA GLU A 448 -7.56 33.61 5.74
C GLU A 448 -6.86 32.24 5.78
N VAL A 449 -6.78 31.63 6.97
CA VAL A 449 -6.27 30.28 7.17
C VAL A 449 -7.39 29.37 7.66
N LYS A 450 -7.71 28.32 6.89
CA LYS A 450 -8.68 27.28 7.26
C LYS A 450 -7.97 25.97 7.56
N THR A 451 -8.27 25.39 8.72
CA THR A 451 -7.75 24.07 9.11
C THR A 451 -8.88 23.05 9.13
N TYR A 452 -8.70 21.97 8.39
CA TYR A 452 -9.58 20.81 8.33
C TYR A 452 -8.94 19.65 9.10
N HIS A 453 -9.79 18.87 9.80
CA HIS A 453 -9.40 17.68 10.54
C HIS A 453 -10.15 16.46 10.02
N PRO A 454 -9.73 15.88 8.89
CA PRO A 454 -10.35 14.67 8.36
C PRO A 454 -10.31 13.53 9.38
N ARG A 455 -11.31 12.66 9.33
CA ARG A 455 -11.37 11.49 10.21
C ARG A 455 -10.18 10.57 9.97
N VAL A 456 -9.55 10.12 11.04
CA VAL A 456 -8.52 9.06 11.02
C VAL A 456 -9.17 7.76 11.46
N GLU A 457 -9.37 6.82 10.55
CA GLU A 457 -10.07 5.55 10.84
C GLU A 457 -9.11 4.41 11.21
N ASP A 458 -7.83 4.50 10.82
CA ASP A 458 -6.76 3.59 11.23
C ASP A 458 -5.38 4.29 11.23
N LEU A 459 -4.36 3.63 11.80
CA LEU A 459 -2.98 4.12 11.87
C LEU A 459 -2.11 3.74 10.65
N GLY A 460 -2.57 2.85 9.76
CA GLY A 460 -1.77 2.29 8.68
C GLY A 460 -1.91 3.04 7.35
N HIS A 461 -3.14 3.43 7.02
CA HIS A 461 -3.54 4.08 5.77
C HIS A 461 -4.72 5.06 5.96
N GLY A 462 -5.00 5.50 7.19
CA GLY A 462 -6.02 6.48 7.51
C GLY A 462 -7.46 6.03 7.23
N GLY A 463 -7.74 4.73 7.08
CA GLY A 463 -9.05 4.20 6.68
C GLY A 463 -9.16 3.77 5.22
N GLY A 464 -8.10 3.95 4.42
CA GLY A 464 -8.11 3.63 2.99
C GLY A 464 -8.45 2.17 2.68
N ASP A 465 -8.09 1.24 3.57
CA ASP A 465 -8.42 -0.19 3.44
C ASP A 465 -9.94 -0.44 3.48
N LEU A 466 -10.63 0.19 4.45
CA LEU A 466 -12.08 0.11 4.60
C LEU A 466 -12.79 0.79 3.43
N GLY A 467 -12.31 1.96 3.03
CA GLY A 467 -12.83 2.71 1.89
C GLY A 467 -12.74 1.91 0.60
N LEU A 468 -11.55 1.40 0.27
CA LEU A 468 -11.34 0.58 -0.94
C LEU A 468 -12.24 -0.67 -0.94
N THR A 469 -12.28 -1.42 0.18
CA THR A 469 -13.10 -2.63 0.27
C THR A 469 -14.56 -2.33 0.04
N ARG A 470 -15.08 -1.28 0.72
CA ARG A 470 -16.47 -0.86 0.58
C ARG A 470 -16.79 -0.51 -0.87
N GLN A 471 -15.97 0.34 -1.50
CA GLN A 471 -16.21 0.76 -2.87
C GLN A 471 -16.16 -0.41 -3.85
N PHE A 472 -15.18 -1.30 -3.72
CA PHE A 472 -15.07 -2.48 -4.58
C PHE A 472 -16.27 -3.42 -4.45
N VAL A 473 -16.70 -3.72 -3.22
CA VAL A 473 -17.88 -4.57 -3.00
C VAL A 473 -19.16 -3.90 -3.51
N MET A 474 -19.33 -2.60 -3.27
CA MET A 474 -20.48 -1.85 -3.79
C MET A 474 -20.51 -1.83 -5.33
N ALA A 475 -19.35 -1.68 -5.99
CA ALA A 475 -19.26 -1.77 -7.45
C ALA A 475 -19.71 -3.15 -7.96
N CYS A 476 -19.24 -4.22 -7.31
CA CYS A 476 -19.64 -5.59 -7.65
C CYS A 476 -21.15 -5.80 -7.42
N ASP A 477 -21.68 -5.29 -6.31
CA ASP A 477 -23.10 -5.34 -5.99
C ASP A 477 -23.96 -4.61 -7.02
N ARG A 478 -23.55 -3.43 -7.48
CA ARG A 478 -24.26 -2.70 -8.54
C ARG A 478 -24.32 -3.47 -9.85
N VAL A 479 -23.23 -4.13 -10.23
CA VAL A 479 -23.20 -4.98 -11.42
C VAL A 479 -24.06 -6.23 -11.23
N LYS A 480 -23.99 -6.88 -10.07
CA LYS A 480 -24.68 -8.15 -9.79
C LYS A 480 -26.19 -7.97 -9.61
N ASN A 481 -26.61 -6.97 -8.83
CA ASN A 481 -27.95 -6.89 -8.26
C ASN A 481 -28.76 -5.67 -8.74
N HIS A 482 -28.16 -4.75 -9.50
CA HIS A 482 -28.80 -3.49 -9.88
C HIS A 482 -28.73 -3.17 -11.38
N ASP A 483 -28.33 -4.12 -12.22
CA ASP A 483 -28.23 -3.97 -13.68
C ASP A 483 -27.28 -2.84 -14.15
N TRP A 484 -26.27 -2.49 -13.34
CA TRP A 484 -25.27 -1.53 -13.78
C TRP A 484 -24.27 -2.15 -14.73
N GLN A 485 -23.94 -1.41 -15.79
CA GLN A 485 -22.80 -1.74 -16.63
C GLN A 485 -21.50 -1.59 -15.83
N ALA A 486 -20.58 -2.54 -15.98
CA ALA A 486 -19.33 -2.54 -15.21
C ALA A 486 -18.50 -1.26 -15.38
N PRO A 487 -18.37 -0.65 -16.59
CA PRO A 487 -17.67 0.63 -16.73
C PRO A 487 -18.26 1.75 -15.85
N ARG A 488 -19.59 1.84 -15.76
CA ARG A 488 -20.24 2.84 -14.90
C ARG A 488 -19.89 2.60 -13.42
N ALA A 489 -19.99 1.36 -12.95
CA ALA A 489 -19.68 1.03 -11.57
C ALA A 489 -18.17 1.21 -11.26
N GLN A 490 -17.30 0.94 -12.23
CA GLN A 490 -15.86 1.18 -12.15
C GLN A 490 -15.58 2.66 -11.94
N ASP A 491 -16.16 3.54 -12.77
CA ASP A 491 -15.94 4.98 -12.68
C ASP A 491 -16.53 5.58 -11.40
N GLU A 492 -17.73 5.15 -11.00
CA GLU A 492 -18.46 5.76 -9.88
C GLU A 492 -17.95 5.32 -8.50
N PHE A 493 -17.59 4.04 -8.33
CA PHE A 493 -17.18 3.51 -7.03
C PHE A 493 -15.66 3.40 -6.90
N ILE A 494 -14.96 2.86 -7.91
CA ILE A 494 -13.51 2.69 -7.85
C ILE A 494 -12.81 4.02 -8.17
N GLY A 495 -13.32 4.78 -9.14
CA GLY A 495 -12.73 6.04 -9.54
C GLY A 495 -11.29 5.91 -10.05
N CYS A 496 -10.96 4.75 -10.59
CA CYS A 496 -9.68 4.42 -11.18
C CYS A 496 -9.89 3.40 -12.30
N THR A 497 -9.45 3.73 -13.50
CA THR A 497 -9.47 2.84 -14.65
C THR A 497 -8.27 1.88 -14.63
N LEU A 498 -8.36 0.78 -15.37
CA LEU A 498 -7.22 -0.14 -15.52
C LEU A 498 -6.00 0.53 -16.17
N GLU A 499 -6.23 1.47 -17.09
CA GLU A 499 -5.16 2.26 -17.70
C GLU A 499 -4.50 3.19 -16.67
N GLU A 500 -5.27 3.84 -15.79
CA GLU A 500 -4.70 4.63 -14.69
C GLU A 500 -3.84 3.78 -13.75
N VAL A 501 -4.26 2.55 -13.45
CA VAL A 501 -3.45 1.61 -12.68
C VAL A 501 -2.15 1.28 -13.41
N LEU A 502 -2.20 0.95 -14.70
CA LEU A 502 -0.99 0.69 -15.48
C LEU A 502 -0.09 1.94 -15.54
N ARG A 503 -0.66 3.11 -15.78
CA ARG A 503 0.04 4.39 -15.85
C ARG A 503 0.77 4.75 -14.56
N SER A 504 0.13 4.56 -13.39
CA SER A 504 0.77 4.84 -12.10
C SER A 504 1.97 3.93 -11.85
N HIS A 505 1.87 2.64 -12.20
CA HIS A 505 2.97 1.70 -12.03
C HIS A 505 4.08 1.94 -13.07
N ALA A 506 3.71 2.22 -14.32
CA ALA A 506 4.65 2.58 -15.38
C ALA A 506 5.47 3.82 -15.01
N MET A 507 4.87 4.82 -14.36
CA MET A 507 5.58 6.00 -13.84
C MET A 507 6.66 5.62 -12.82
N VAL A 508 6.41 4.61 -11.97
CA VAL A 508 7.43 4.11 -11.04
C VAL A 508 8.59 3.45 -11.81
N PHE A 509 8.30 2.63 -12.82
CA PHE A 509 9.34 2.00 -13.64
C PHE A 509 10.16 3.02 -14.42
N ALA A 510 9.52 4.05 -14.98
CA ALA A 510 10.20 5.17 -15.64
C ALA A 510 11.07 5.94 -14.65
N ALA A 511 10.59 6.22 -13.44
CA ALA A 511 11.39 6.85 -12.39
C ALA A 511 12.60 5.99 -11.99
N GLU A 512 12.47 4.67 -11.92
CA GLU A 512 13.61 3.79 -11.66
C GLU A 512 14.61 3.74 -12.81
N GLU A 513 14.14 3.71 -14.06
CA GLU A 513 14.99 3.81 -15.24
C GLU A 513 15.75 5.15 -15.28
N ALA A 514 15.07 6.26 -14.96
CA ALA A 514 15.68 7.59 -14.86
C ALA A 514 16.77 7.63 -13.78
N ARG A 515 16.51 7.04 -12.60
CA ARG A 515 17.46 6.96 -11.48
C ARG A 515 18.72 6.20 -11.83
N LEU A 516 18.55 5.00 -12.38
CA LEU A 516 19.65 4.11 -12.74
C LEU A 516 20.44 4.65 -13.94
N GLY A 517 19.74 5.23 -14.91
CA GLY A 517 20.33 5.83 -16.11
C GLY A 517 20.90 7.24 -15.91
N ARG A 518 20.65 7.89 -14.76
CA ARG A 518 21.03 9.28 -14.45
C ARG A 518 20.59 10.26 -15.54
N LYS A 519 19.33 10.13 -15.96
CA LYS A 519 18.74 10.89 -17.07
C LYS A 519 17.36 11.44 -16.69
N VAL A 520 16.93 12.45 -17.43
CA VAL A 520 15.53 12.86 -17.49
C VAL A 520 14.87 12.08 -18.63
N LEU A 521 13.70 11.53 -18.39
CA LEU A 521 12.91 10.83 -19.40
C LEU A 521 11.77 11.72 -19.87
N ASP A 522 11.60 11.80 -21.19
CA ASP A 522 10.35 12.24 -21.81
C ASP A 522 9.30 11.15 -21.62
N TRP A 523 8.15 11.51 -21.05
CA TRP A 523 7.12 10.56 -20.65
C TRP A 523 6.40 9.96 -21.85
N GLU A 524 6.06 10.76 -22.86
CA GLU A 524 5.34 10.30 -24.05
C GLU A 524 6.22 9.33 -24.86
N GLU A 525 7.47 9.70 -25.13
CA GLU A 525 8.41 8.82 -25.84
C GLU A 525 8.62 7.50 -25.09
N TRP A 526 8.81 7.58 -23.76
CA TRP A 526 9.01 6.41 -22.93
C TRP A 526 7.76 5.51 -22.89
N TRP A 527 6.57 6.09 -22.70
CA TRP A 527 5.30 5.35 -22.68
C TRP A 527 5.04 4.63 -23.99
N ASN A 528 5.18 5.33 -25.12
CA ASN A 528 4.98 4.76 -26.46
C ASN A 528 5.94 3.59 -26.71
N LYS A 529 7.19 3.73 -26.27
CA LYS A 529 8.22 2.70 -26.44
C LYS A 529 8.04 1.51 -25.51
N ALA A 530 7.79 1.76 -24.23
CA ALA A 530 7.84 0.73 -23.18
C ALA A 530 6.49 0.05 -22.95
N VAL A 531 5.38 0.73 -23.27
CA VAL A 531 4.02 0.28 -22.97
C VAL A 531 3.18 0.10 -24.24
N GLU A 532 2.94 1.14 -25.03
CA GLU A 532 1.97 1.07 -26.13
C GLU A 532 2.34 0.04 -27.19
N LYS A 533 3.60 0.05 -27.65
CA LYS A 533 4.10 -0.96 -28.61
C LYS A 533 3.89 -2.39 -28.12
N GLN A 534 3.96 -2.62 -26.82
CA GLN A 534 3.73 -3.94 -26.26
C GLN A 534 2.25 -4.27 -26.16
N LEU A 535 1.35 -3.28 -26.00
CA LEU A 535 -0.09 -3.50 -25.97
C LEU A 535 -0.66 -3.85 -27.35
N GLU A 536 0.02 -3.44 -28.43
CA GLU A 536 -0.35 -3.73 -29.82
C GLU A 536 0.07 -5.14 -30.28
N THR A 537 1.13 -5.70 -29.70
CA THR A 537 1.64 -7.07 -29.96
C THR A 537 0.93 -8.09 -29.09
#